data_AF-A0A4S4CXZ5-F1
#
_entry.id   AF-A0A4S4CXZ5-F1
#
_cell.length_a   1.000
_cell.length_b   1.000
_cell.length_c   1.000
_cell.angle_alpha   90.00
_cell.angle_beta   90.00
_cell.angle_gamma   90.00
#
_symmetry.space_group_name_H-M   'P 1'
#
loop_
_entity.id
_entity.type
_entity.pdbx_description
1 polymer ?
#
loop_
_entity_poly.entity_id
_entity_poly.type
_entity_poly.pdbx_seq_one_letter_code
_entity_poly.pdbx_strand_id
1 'polypeptide(L)'
;MGGIEDTEPPLKRVRVPPGDLEKSFDNSSYLEPVSGSLGDAMARPLFSQGDGERIGSKGVFKKHEFVKIITRALYSLGYDRTGALLQEESGIQLHPSALSLFMQQVLDGKWDESLATLRTIELADESIVKSTSFLILEQKFVELLKVGEYMDALHTLRNEIVPLSINTGRVHELATCIILPSQSVVLGLSSQDNVGADSRSRFLEKLLKLLPAAVMIPERRLEHLVEQALEMQQFNCVFHNTLDNELSLLSDHQCGRNLIPSRTLQHALIWMTDTALSQQGFISQER
;
A
#
# COMPACT_ATOMS: atom_id res chain seq x y z
N MET A 1 56.02 8.71 -49.65
CA MET A 1 56.09 10.11 -50.11
C MET A 1 54.65 10.58 -50.17
N GLY A 2 54.04 11.07 -49.08
CA GLY A 2 54.05 12.49 -48.63
C GLY A 2 52.96 13.26 -49.40
N GLY A 3 51.99 13.99 -48.86
CA GLY A 3 51.57 14.40 -47.51
C GLY A 3 50.33 15.33 -47.63
N ILE A 4 49.87 15.89 -46.49
CA ILE A 4 48.88 17.01 -46.31
C ILE A 4 47.39 16.52 -46.41
N GLU A 5 46.41 16.78 -45.54
CA GLU A 5 46.05 17.94 -44.69
C GLU A 5 45.04 17.55 -43.56
N ASP A 6 45.00 18.36 -42.50
CA ASP A 6 43.87 18.77 -41.63
C ASP A 6 42.93 17.79 -40.88
N THR A 7 42.87 17.93 -39.54
CA THR A 7 41.76 18.64 -38.82
C THR A 7 41.94 18.58 -37.28
N GLU A 8 41.70 19.74 -36.65
CA GLU A 8 41.67 20.10 -35.21
C GLU A 8 41.13 19.08 -34.18
N PRO A 9 41.53 19.22 -32.89
CA PRO A 9 40.65 18.95 -31.76
C PRO A 9 40.40 20.21 -30.90
N PRO A 10 39.16 20.49 -30.42
CA PRO A 10 38.92 21.59 -29.50
C PRO A 10 39.04 21.20 -28.02
N LEU A 11 39.43 22.21 -27.23
CA LEU A 11 39.76 22.26 -25.80
C LEU A 11 38.53 22.38 -24.87
N LYS A 12 38.65 22.02 -23.57
CA LYS A 12 38.14 22.81 -22.40
C LYS A 12 38.40 22.20 -20.99
N ARG A 13 39.41 22.77 -20.30
CA ARG A 13 39.46 23.43 -18.97
C ARG A 13 38.59 22.97 -17.74
N VAL A 14 39.28 22.47 -16.70
CA VAL A 14 39.29 22.75 -15.22
C VAL A 14 38.03 22.57 -14.33
N ARG A 15 38.23 21.90 -13.16
CA ARG A 15 37.71 22.33 -11.85
C ARG A 15 38.68 22.00 -10.68
N VAL A 16 38.81 22.97 -9.78
CA VAL A 16 39.71 23.09 -8.60
C VAL A 16 39.09 22.43 -7.36
N PRO A 17 39.86 21.89 -6.39
CA PRO A 17 39.32 21.38 -5.12
C PRO A 17 39.19 22.50 -4.06
N PRO A 18 38.20 22.44 -3.14
CA PRO A 18 38.12 23.41 -2.05
C PRO A 18 39.04 23.00 -0.90
N GLY A 19 39.64 24.02 -0.27
CA GLY A 19 40.60 23.89 0.81
C GLY A 19 39.99 23.76 2.21
N ASP A 20 40.91 23.47 3.13
CA ASP A 20 40.74 23.34 4.57
C ASP A 20 40.19 24.60 5.24
N LEU A 21 39.29 24.41 6.22
CA LEU A 21 39.21 25.28 7.38
C LEU A 21 38.89 24.46 8.64
N GLU A 22 39.77 24.61 9.62
CA GLU A 22 39.77 23.93 10.91
C GLU A 22 38.63 24.36 11.86
N LYS A 23 38.22 23.37 12.67
CA LYS A 23 37.95 23.40 14.13
C LYS A 23 37.21 24.60 14.76
N SER A 24 36.08 24.27 15.39
CA SER A 24 35.86 24.64 16.80
C SER A 24 34.86 23.65 17.43
N PHE A 25 35.35 22.87 18.38
CA PHE A 25 34.58 22.07 19.34
C PHE A 25 34.66 22.77 20.71
N ASP A 26 33.68 22.41 21.55
CA ASP A 26 33.54 22.68 22.99
C ASP A 26 32.87 24.00 23.39
N ASN A 27 31.68 23.93 24.02
CA ASN A 27 31.69 23.71 25.47
C ASN A 27 30.32 23.31 26.06
N SER A 28 30.42 22.45 27.07
CA SER A 28 29.41 22.00 28.02
C SER A 28 28.92 23.13 28.93
N SER A 29 27.63 23.10 29.32
CA SER A 29 27.27 23.34 30.72
C SER A 29 25.88 22.79 31.07
N TYR A 30 25.91 21.92 32.07
CA TYR A 30 24.85 21.50 32.96
C TYR A 30 24.13 22.68 33.60
N LEU A 31 22.81 22.61 33.80
CA LEU A 31 22.14 23.02 35.04
C LEU A 31 20.73 22.37 35.13
N GLU A 32 20.52 21.66 36.23
CA GLU A 32 19.29 21.02 36.70
C GLU A 32 18.28 22.04 37.31
N PRO A 33 17.03 21.63 37.65
CA PRO A 33 15.85 22.47 37.62
C PRO A 33 15.53 23.17 38.94
N VAL A 34 14.89 24.35 38.86
CA VAL A 34 14.34 25.06 40.01
C VAL A 34 12.85 24.77 40.14
N SER A 35 12.50 24.22 41.31
CA SER A 35 11.14 24.00 41.79
C SER A 35 10.40 25.32 42.05
N GLY A 36 9.18 25.44 41.53
CA GLY A 36 8.24 26.50 41.84
C GLY A 36 6.82 25.95 41.89
N SER A 37 6.34 25.70 43.11
CA SER A 37 4.96 25.31 43.42
C SER A 37 4.11 26.56 43.63
N LEU A 38 3.00 26.71 42.90
CA LEU A 38 1.75 27.27 43.43
C LEU A 38 0.56 27.06 42.47
N GLY A 39 -0.51 26.46 42.98
CA GLY A 39 -1.85 27.01 42.83
C GLY A 39 -2.70 26.63 41.61
N ASP A 40 -3.70 25.82 41.91
CA ASP A 40 -5.06 25.82 41.36
C ASP A 40 -5.42 25.03 40.09
N ALA A 41 -6.31 24.08 40.37
CA ALA A 41 -7.11 23.29 39.46
C ALA A 41 -7.98 24.17 38.55
N MET A 42 -8.07 23.80 37.27
CA MET A 42 -9.34 23.61 36.55
C MET A 42 -9.08 22.78 35.29
N ALA A 43 -10.05 21.92 34.96
CA ALA A 43 -10.14 21.01 33.82
C ALA A 43 -9.38 19.67 33.94
N ARG A 44 -10.16 18.58 34.09
CA ARG A 44 -9.73 17.27 33.56
C ARG A 44 -9.37 17.47 32.08
N PRO A 45 -8.25 16.93 31.57
CA PRO A 45 -8.07 16.89 30.13
C PRO A 45 -9.20 16.04 29.56
N LEU A 46 -10.13 16.68 28.86
CA LEU A 46 -10.90 16.03 27.82
C LEU A 46 -9.86 15.31 26.94
N PHE A 47 -10.11 14.04 26.63
CA PHE A 47 -9.31 13.25 25.69
C PHE A 47 -8.83 14.15 24.55
N SER A 48 -7.56 14.56 24.59
CA SER A 48 -6.95 15.34 23.53
C SER A 48 -6.71 14.38 22.39
N GLN A 49 -7.76 14.19 21.60
CA GLN A 49 -7.63 13.71 20.25
C GLN A 49 -6.71 14.68 19.51
N GLY A 50 -5.44 14.29 19.36
CA GLY A 50 -4.53 14.91 18.39
C GLY A 50 -3.48 15.86 18.92
N ASP A 51 -2.64 15.44 19.88
CA ASP A 51 -1.21 15.65 19.64
C ASP A 51 -0.63 14.30 19.21
N GLY A 52 -0.47 14.14 17.90
CA GLY A 52 -0.13 12.86 17.28
C GLY A 52 1.28 12.48 17.67
N GLU A 53 1.43 11.73 18.77
CA GLU A 53 2.70 11.24 19.28
C GLU A 53 3.53 10.69 18.11
N ARG A 54 4.64 11.38 17.83
CA ARG A 54 5.55 11.04 16.74
C ARG A 54 6.64 10.13 17.30
N ILE A 55 6.93 9.06 16.58
CA ILE A 55 7.91 8.05 17.00
C ILE A 55 9.10 7.98 16.01
N GLY A 56 10.19 7.41 16.49
CA GLY A 56 11.46 7.28 15.77
C GLY A 56 12.41 8.45 16.01
N SER A 57 13.71 8.22 15.79
CA SER A 57 14.77 9.21 16.02
C SER A 57 14.60 10.51 15.20
N LYS A 58 13.87 10.45 14.09
CA LYS A 58 13.53 11.59 13.23
C LYS A 58 12.13 12.17 13.51
N GLY A 59 11.32 11.55 14.37
CA GLY A 59 9.96 12.01 14.70
C GLY A 59 9.00 12.11 13.51
N VAL A 60 9.19 11.27 12.49
CA VAL A 60 8.40 11.34 11.24
C VAL A 60 7.12 10.50 11.32
N PHE A 61 7.15 9.41 12.08
CA PHE A 61 6.07 8.43 12.07
C PHE A 61 5.01 8.78 13.11
N LYS A 62 3.74 8.79 12.70
CA LYS A 62 2.65 8.91 13.67
C LYS A 62 2.49 7.57 14.39
N LYS A 63 2.53 7.59 15.72
CA LYS A 63 2.36 6.40 16.56
C LYS A 63 1.12 5.59 16.18
N HIS A 64 0.00 6.27 15.93
CA HIS A 64 -1.25 5.60 15.59
C HIS A 64 -1.17 4.79 14.28
N GLU A 65 -0.52 5.31 13.24
CA GLU A 65 -0.37 4.59 11.96
C GLU A 65 0.57 3.40 12.14
N PHE A 66 1.65 3.59 12.90
CA PHE A 66 2.63 2.54 13.15
C PHE A 66 2.06 1.36 13.94
N VAL A 67 1.36 1.64 15.06
CA VAL A 67 0.71 0.61 15.87
C VAL A 67 -0.32 -0.17 15.05
N LYS A 68 -1.11 0.52 14.22
CA LYS A 68 -2.07 -0.12 13.33
C LYS A 68 -1.41 -1.07 12.31
N ILE A 69 -0.29 -0.66 11.71
CA ILE A 69 0.48 -1.51 10.77
C ILE A 69 1.04 -2.76 11.48
N ILE A 70 1.61 -2.61 12.69
CA ILE A 70 2.07 -3.74 13.51
C ILE A 70 0.91 -4.68 13.83
N THR A 71 -0.20 -4.13 14.30
CA THR A 71 -1.41 -4.89 14.63
C THR A 71 -1.89 -5.70 13.42
N ARG A 72 -1.91 -5.09 12.22
CA ARG A 72 -2.26 -5.79 10.97
C ARG A 72 -1.30 -6.95 10.68
N ALA A 73 0.01 -6.74 10.83
CA ALA A 73 1.02 -7.78 10.61
C ALA A 73 0.87 -8.95 11.61
N LEU A 74 0.56 -8.66 12.88
CA LEU A 74 0.29 -9.70 13.88
C LEU A 74 -0.88 -10.59 13.45
N TYR A 75 -1.98 -10.02 12.98
CA TYR A 75 -3.11 -10.78 12.43
C TYR A 75 -2.70 -11.60 11.20
N SER A 76 -1.93 -11.01 10.27
CA SER A 76 -1.46 -11.72 9.07
C SER A 76 -0.55 -12.91 9.39
N LEU A 77 0.15 -12.88 10.53
CA LEU A 77 1.00 -13.98 11.02
C LEU A 77 0.23 -15.00 11.89
N GLY A 78 -1.08 -14.80 12.14
CA GLY A 78 -1.92 -15.68 12.97
C GLY A 78 -1.82 -15.41 14.47
N TYR A 79 -1.27 -14.28 14.89
CA TYR A 79 -1.19 -13.88 16.30
C TYR A 79 -2.43 -13.09 16.76
N ASP A 80 -3.61 -13.67 16.58
CA ASP A 80 -4.89 -12.98 16.84
C ASP A 80 -5.02 -12.46 18.27
N ARG A 81 -4.62 -13.27 19.25
CA ARG A 81 -4.65 -12.90 20.67
C ARG A 81 -3.73 -11.70 20.96
N THR A 82 -2.55 -11.68 20.38
CA THR A 82 -1.57 -10.59 20.57
C THR A 82 -2.05 -9.32 19.89
N GLY A 83 -2.64 -9.43 18.70
CA GLY A 83 -3.27 -8.29 18.00
C GLY A 83 -4.38 -7.65 18.84
N ALA A 84 -5.26 -8.47 19.42
CA ALA A 84 -6.34 -7.99 20.29
C ALA A 84 -5.81 -7.29 21.56
N LEU A 85 -4.82 -7.87 22.23
CA LEU A 85 -4.18 -7.28 23.41
C LEU A 85 -3.49 -5.95 23.06
N LEU A 86 -2.79 -5.86 21.93
CA LEU A 86 -2.15 -4.62 21.50
C LEU A 86 -3.17 -3.51 21.24
N GLN A 87 -4.34 -3.83 20.68
CA GLN A 87 -5.42 -2.86 20.50
C GLN A 87 -5.98 -2.38 21.84
N GLU A 88 -6.11 -3.26 22.82
CA GLU A 88 -6.57 -2.93 24.18
C GLU A 88 -5.56 -2.06 24.92
N GLU A 89 -4.28 -2.44 24.95
CA GLU A 89 -3.21 -1.74 25.64
C GLU A 89 -2.93 -0.36 25.03
N SER A 90 -2.94 -0.26 23.70
CA SER A 90 -2.66 1.00 23.01
C SER A 90 -3.88 1.91 22.90
N GLY A 91 -5.09 1.39 23.09
CA GLY A 91 -6.35 2.07 22.78
C GLY A 91 -6.55 2.37 21.29
N ILE A 92 -5.68 1.88 20.41
CA ILE A 92 -5.72 2.16 18.96
C ILE A 92 -6.40 0.98 18.26
N GLN A 93 -7.62 1.21 17.81
CA GLN A 93 -8.35 0.22 17.02
C GLN A 93 -7.80 0.11 15.60
N LEU A 94 -7.70 -1.11 15.07
CA LEU A 94 -7.24 -1.36 13.70
C LEU A 94 -8.13 -0.66 12.67
N HIS A 95 -9.44 -0.72 12.89
CA HIS A 95 -10.47 -0.11 12.05
C HIS A 95 -11.35 0.83 12.87
N PRO A 96 -11.89 1.91 12.27
CA PRO A 96 -12.95 2.70 12.90
C PRO A 96 -14.14 1.80 13.26
N SER A 97 -14.82 2.07 14.36
CA SER A 97 -16.00 1.30 14.79
C SER A 97 -17.10 1.27 13.72
N ALA A 98 -17.29 2.38 13.00
CA ALA A 98 -18.19 2.46 11.85
C ALA A 98 -17.81 1.48 10.72
N LEU A 99 -16.52 1.25 10.47
CA LEU A 99 -16.05 0.31 9.45
C LEU A 99 -16.30 -1.15 9.89
N SER A 100 -16.06 -1.48 11.16
CA SER A 100 -16.38 -2.81 11.70
C SER A 100 -17.89 -3.09 11.63
N LEU A 101 -18.72 -2.12 11.99
CA LEU A 101 -20.18 -2.22 11.86
C LEU A 101 -20.60 -2.41 10.40
N PHE A 102 -20.03 -1.62 9.49
CA PHE A 102 -20.28 -1.74 8.06
C PHE A 102 -19.93 -3.13 7.51
N MET A 103 -18.75 -3.65 7.86
CA MET A 103 -18.33 -5.00 7.48
C MET A 103 -19.32 -6.06 7.96
N GLN A 104 -19.77 -5.95 9.22
CA GLN A 104 -20.76 -6.86 9.78
C GLN A 104 -22.12 -6.76 9.07
N GLN A 105 -22.60 -5.54 8.79
CA GLN A 105 -23.86 -5.33 8.05
C GLN A 105 -23.81 -5.95 6.65
N VAL A 106 -22.68 -5.86 5.96
CA VAL A 106 -22.47 -6.51 4.65
C VAL A 106 -22.53 -8.04 4.75
N LEU A 107 -21.89 -8.63 5.77
CA LEU A 107 -21.93 -10.08 6.00
C LEU A 107 -23.34 -10.57 6.38
N ASP A 108 -24.04 -9.79 7.20
CA ASP A 108 -25.41 -10.07 7.63
C ASP A 108 -26.43 -9.87 6.49
N GLY A 109 -26.05 -9.21 5.38
CA GLY A 109 -26.94 -8.89 4.25
C GLY A 109 -27.86 -7.70 4.53
N LYS A 110 -27.50 -6.84 5.47
CA LYS A 110 -28.24 -5.61 5.83
C LYS A 110 -27.83 -4.46 4.92
N TRP A 111 -28.22 -4.56 3.64
CA TRP A 111 -27.75 -3.66 2.58
C TRP A 111 -28.08 -2.20 2.83
N ASP A 112 -29.32 -1.87 3.23
CA ASP A 112 -29.74 -0.49 3.47
C ASP A 112 -29.01 0.15 4.66
N GLU A 113 -28.81 -0.62 5.74
CA GLU A 113 -28.02 -0.17 6.89
C GLU A 113 -26.54 0.04 6.51
N SER A 114 -25.98 -0.85 5.70
CA SER A 114 -24.59 -0.73 5.24
C SER A 114 -24.37 0.54 4.42
N LEU A 115 -25.34 0.95 3.60
CA LEU A 115 -25.29 2.20 2.83
C LEU A 115 -25.35 3.44 3.73
N ALA A 116 -26.15 3.39 4.81
CA ALA A 116 -26.20 4.46 5.79
C ALA A 116 -24.86 4.58 6.56
N THR A 117 -24.31 3.46 7.00
CA THR A 117 -23.02 3.41 7.69
C THR A 117 -21.87 3.85 6.78
N LEU A 118 -21.89 3.49 5.48
CA LEU A 118 -20.89 3.91 4.49
C LEU A 118 -20.77 5.44 4.40
N ARG A 119 -21.88 6.17 4.51
CA ARG A 119 -21.88 7.65 4.52
C ARG A 119 -21.32 8.25 5.82
N THR A 120 -21.31 7.45 6.89
CA THR A 120 -20.78 7.85 8.21
C THR A 120 -19.27 7.57 8.31
N ILE A 121 -18.77 6.60 7.55
CA ILE A 121 -17.33 6.43 7.35
C ILE A 121 -16.87 7.66 6.57
N GLU A 122 -16.05 8.52 7.19
CA GLU A 122 -15.52 9.75 6.58
C GLU A 122 -14.61 9.42 5.37
N LEU A 123 -15.25 9.11 4.24
CA LEU A 123 -14.61 8.96 2.95
C LEU A 123 -14.59 10.34 2.29
N ALA A 124 -13.38 10.85 2.03
CA ALA A 124 -13.20 12.17 1.43
C ALA A 124 -13.68 12.25 -0.04
N ASP A 125 -13.86 11.11 -0.70
CA ASP A 125 -14.14 11.02 -2.14
C ASP A 125 -15.55 10.49 -2.41
N GLU A 126 -16.41 11.38 -2.91
CA GLU A 126 -17.79 11.07 -3.29
C GLU A 126 -17.85 10.01 -4.41
N SER A 127 -16.85 9.95 -5.29
CA SER A 127 -16.79 8.96 -6.37
C SER A 127 -16.58 7.55 -5.82
N ILE A 128 -15.77 7.39 -4.77
CA ILE A 128 -15.60 6.13 -4.06
C ILE A 128 -16.90 5.75 -3.37
N VAL A 129 -17.54 6.68 -2.65
CA VAL A 129 -18.83 6.43 -2.00
C VAL A 129 -19.88 5.94 -3.00
N LYS A 130 -20.00 6.59 -4.17
CA LYS A 130 -20.94 6.16 -5.22
C LYS A 130 -20.57 4.80 -5.82
N SER A 131 -19.28 4.54 -6.06
CA SER A 131 -18.80 3.26 -6.61
C SER A 131 -19.02 2.10 -5.64
N THR A 132 -18.71 2.30 -4.35
CA THR A 132 -18.97 1.33 -3.28
C THR A 132 -20.47 1.12 -3.10
N SER A 133 -21.27 2.18 -3.14
CA SER A 133 -22.75 2.09 -3.10
C SER A 133 -23.30 1.29 -4.28
N PHE A 134 -22.77 1.50 -5.49
CA PHE A 134 -23.19 0.76 -6.68
C PHE A 134 -22.95 -0.74 -6.50
N LEU A 135 -21.78 -1.16 -6.00
CA LEU A 135 -21.50 -2.59 -5.75
C LEU A 135 -22.42 -3.20 -4.70
N ILE A 136 -22.71 -2.48 -3.61
CA ILE A 136 -23.64 -2.93 -2.57
C ILE A 136 -25.04 -3.13 -3.15
N LEU A 137 -25.53 -2.17 -3.93
CA LEU A 137 -26.85 -2.23 -4.54
C LEU A 137 -26.94 -3.29 -5.63
N GLU A 138 -25.86 -3.51 -6.39
CA GLU A 138 -25.76 -4.62 -7.33
C GLU A 138 -25.90 -5.96 -6.61
N GLN A 139 -25.21 -6.15 -5.49
CA GLN A 139 -25.33 -7.36 -4.68
C GLN A 139 -26.75 -7.53 -4.09
N LYS A 140 -27.34 -6.46 -3.54
CA LYS A 140 -28.74 -6.42 -3.08
C LYS A 140 -29.70 -6.85 -4.19
N PHE A 141 -29.55 -6.29 -5.39
CA PHE A 141 -30.37 -6.61 -6.56
C PHE A 141 -30.29 -8.09 -6.93
N VAL A 142 -29.08 -8.65 -6.99
CA VAL A 142 -28.86 -10.07 -7.31
C VAL A 142 -29.49 -10.98 -6.25
N GLU A 143 -29.38 -10.63 -4.98
CA GLU A 143 -30.01 -11.42 -3.89
C GLU A 143 -31.54 -11.38 -3.97
N LEU A 144 -32.15 -10.23 -4.28
CA LEU A 144 -33.59 -10.12 -4.49
C LEU A 144 -34.07 -10.99 -5.68
N LEU A 145 -33.32 -11.00 -6.79
CA LEU A 145 -33.63 -11.87 -7.92
C LEU A 145 -33.54 -13.35 -7.57
N LYS A 146 -32.57 -13.75 -6.73
CA LYS A 146 -32.43 -15.15 -6.27
C LYS A 146 -33.61 -15.61 -5.40
N VAL A 147 -34.16 -14.70 -4.58
CA VAL A 147 -35.34 -14.97 -3.74
C VAL A 147 -36.64 -14.92 -4.55
N GLY A 148 -36.65 -14.23 -5.70
CA GLY A 148 -37.81 -14.07 -6.57
C GLY A 148 -38.61 -12.78 -6.31
N GLU A 149 -38.07 -11.85 -5.53
CA GLU A 149 -38.67 -10.55 -5.23
C GLU A 149 -38.40 -9.53 -6.36
N TYR A 150 -38.99 -9.78 -7.53
CA TYR A 150 -38.72 -9.00 -8.75
C TYR A 150 -39.14 -7.53 -8.64
N MET A 151 -40.21 -7.23 -7.90
CA MET A 151 -40.69 -5.86 -7.73
C MET A 151 -39.73 -5.03 -6.90
N ASP A 152 -39.19 -5.59 -5.82
CA ASP A 152 -38.18 -4.93 -4.98
C ASP A 152 -36.83 -4.82 -5.71
N ALA A 153 -36.47 -5.83 -6.51
CA ALA A 153 -35.30 -5.75 -7.39
C ALA A 153 -35.45 -4.60 -8.41
N LEU A 154 -36.61 -4.47 -9.04
CA LEU A 154 -36.91 -3.39 -9.99
C LEU A 154 -36.91 -2.02 -9.30
N HIS A 155 -37.44 -1.94 -8.08
CA HIS A 155 -37.38 -0.74 -7.26
C HIS A 155 -35.93 -0.33 -6.98
N THR A 156 -35.11 -1.28 -6.51
CA THR A 156 -33.68 -1.07 -6.24
C THR A 156 -32.95 -0.56 -7.49
N LEU A 157 -33.21 -1.18 -8.65
CA LEU A 157 -32.59 -0.78 -9.91
C LEU A 157 -32.95 0.66 -10.30
N ARG A 158 -34.24 1.02 -10.25
CA ARG A 158 -34.74 2.32 -10.72
C ARG A 158 -34.47 3.47 -9.75
N ASN A 159 -34.61 3.22 -8.45
CA ASN A 159 -34.63 4.28 -7.44
C ASN A 159 -33.33 4.38 -6.65
N GLU A 160 -32.49 3.35 -6.67
CA GLU A 160 -31.23 3.33 -5.91
C GLU A 160 -30.02 3.25 -6.85
N ILE A 161 -30.01 2.34 -7.84
CA ILE A 161 -28.85 2.14 -8.75
C ILE A 161 -28.77 3.23 -9.84
N VAL A 162 -29.85 3.43 -10.61
CA VAL A 162 -29.87 4.41 -11.72
C VAL A 162 -29.46 5.82 -11.26
N PRO A 163 -29.92 6.35 -10.11
CA PRO A 163 -29.53 7.68 -9.65
C PRO A 163 -28.03 7.84 -9.35
N LEU A 164 -27.30 6.76 -9.04
CA LEU A 164 -25.85 6.83 -8.85
C LEU A 164 -25.13 7.25 -10.13
N SER A 165 -25.75 7.06 -11.31
CA SER A 165 -25.21 7.47 -12.62
C SER A 165 -23.82 6.89 -12.90
N ILE A 166 -23.53 5.70 -12.36
CA ILE A 166 -22.29 4.95 -12.56
C ILE A 166 -22.58 3.73 -13.42
N ASN A 167 -21.70 3.48 -14.39
CA ASN A 167 -21.68 2.27 -15.21
C ASN A 167 -23.04 1.95 -15.87
N THR A 168 -23.49 2.82 -16.78
CA THR A 168 -24.75 2.68 -17.51
C THR A 168 -24.87 1.36 -18.27
N GLY A 169 -23.76 0.87 -18.84
CA GLY A 169 -23.70 -0.45 -19.49
C GLY A 169 -24.12 -1.57 -18.55
N ARG A 170 -23.58 -1.58 -17.33
CA ARG A 170 -23.96 -2.56 -16.31
C ARG A 170 -25.42 -2.44 -15.87
N VAL A 171 -25.95 -1.21 -15.76
CA VAL A 171 -27.38 -1.01 -15.46
C VAL A 171 -28.29 -1.66 -16.50
N HIS A 172 -27.94 -1.58 -17.79
CA HIS A 172 -28.69 -2.26 -18.86
C HIS A 172 -28.62 -3.79 -18.77
N GLU A 173 -27.45 -4.34 -18.41
CA GLU A 173 -27.29 -5.77 -18.15
C GLU A 173 -28.17 -6.24 -16.98
N LEU A 174 -28.19 -5.48 -15.87
CA LEU A 174 -29.04 -5.76 -14.71
C LEU A 174 -30.53 -5.71 -15.08
N ALA A 175 -30.95 -4.71 -15.88
CA ALA A 175 -32.32 -4.62 -16.37
C ALA A 175 -32.74 -5.86 -17.20
N THR A 176 -31.81 -6.39 -17.99
CA THR A 176 -32.04 -7.60 -18.80
C THR A 176 -32.32 -8.82 -17.92
N CYS A 177 -31.70 -8.90 -16.72
CA CYS A 177 -31.91 -10.01 -15.78
C CYS A 177 -33.32 -10.09 -15.21
N ILE A 178 -34.06 -8.96 -15.16
CA ILE A 178 -35.46 -8.94 -14.72
C ILE A 178 -36.36 -9.63 -15.75
N ILE A 179 -36.07 -9.40 -17.04
CA ILE A 179 -36.86 -9.92 -18.16
C ILE A 179 -36.48 -11.38 -18.45
N LEU A 180 -35.19 -11.69 -18.36
CA LEU A 180 -34.65 -13.01 -18.65
C LEU A 180 -33.76 -13.51 -17.49
N PRO A 181 -34.37 -14.10 -16.44
CA PRO A 181 -33.63 -14.55 -15.25
C PRO A 181 -32.53 -15.58 -15.53
N SER A 182 -32.65 -16.37 -16.60
CA SER A 182 -31.63 -17.33 -17.04
C SER A 182 -30.32 -16.67 -17.49
N GLN A 183 -30.34 -15.39 -17.87
CA GLN A 183 -29.15 -14.62 -18.26
C GLN A 183 -28.30 -14.18 -17.04
N SER A 184 -28.87 -14.21 -15.82
CA SER A 184 -28.14 -13.89 -14.58
C SER A 184 -26.92 -14.81 -14.36
N VAL A 185 -27.00 -16.04 -14.86
CA VAL A 185 -25.88 -17.00 -14.83
C VAL A 185 -24.79 -16.63 -15.83
N VAL A 186 -25.18 -16.14 -17.00
CA VAL A 186 -24.25 -15.77 -18.09
C VAL A 186 -23.47 -14.49 -17.76
N LEU A 187 -24.09 -13.54 -17.04
CA LEU A 187 -23.46 -12.28 -16.64
C LEU A 187 -22.54 -12.40 -15.42
N GLY A 188 -22.27 -13.63 -14.95
CA GLY A 188 -21.45 -13.88 -13.77
C GLY A 188 -22.06 -13.35 -12.46
N LEU A 189 -23.35 -12.98 -12.47
CA LEU A 189 -24.10 -12.52 -11.31
C LEU A 189 -24.53 -13.71 -10.43
N SER A 190 -24.70 -14.87 -11.04
CA SER A 190 -24.75 -16.14 -10.34
C SER A 190 -23.35 -16.49 -9.86
N SER A 191 -23.05 -16.18 -8.60
CA SER A 191 -22.06 -16.94 -7.85
C SER A 191 -22.47 -18.42 -7.89
N GLN A 192 -21.94 -19.18 -8.84
CA GLN A 192 -22.08 -20.63 -8.86
C GLN A 192 -21.21 -21.19 -7.73
N ASP A 193 -21.62 -20.94 -6.49
CA ASP A 193 -21.07 -21.50 -5.26
C ASP A 193 -22.19 -21.47 -4.21
N ASN A 194 -22.72 -22.66 -3.96
CA ASN A 194 -23.73 -22.97 -2.96
C ASN A 194 -23.18 -22.83 -1.52
N VAL A 195 -22.87 -21.63 -1.03
CA VAL A 195 -22.83 -21.31 0.41
C VAL A 195 -22.97 -19.78 0.55
N GLY A 196 -24.11 -19.28 1.03
CA GLY A 196 -24.38 -17.83 1.12
C GLY A 196 -23.41 -17.04 2.02
N ALA A 197 -22.68 -17.70 2.92
CA ALA A 197 -21.63 -17.09 3.74
C ALA A 197 -20.33 -16.84 2.95
N ASP A 198 -19.96 -17.76 2.05
CA ASP A 198 -18.72 -17.67 1.25
C ASP A 198 -18.86 -16.70 0.07
N SER A 199 -20.09 -16.39 -0.37
CA SER A 199 -20.33 -15.36 -1.38
C SER A 199 -20.17 -13.95 -0.79
N ARG A 200 -20.67 -13.74 0.44
CA ARG A 200 -20.64 -12.42 1.11
C ARG A 200 -19.24 -12.07 1.64
N SER A 201 -18.46 -13.04 2.10
CA SER A 201 -17.05 -12.83 2.47
C SER A 201 -16.21 -12.39 1.27
N ARG A 202 -16.31 -13.10 0.15
CA ARG A 202 -15.64 -12.73 -1.12
C ARG A 202 -16.11 -11.38 -1.66
N PHE A 203 -17.40 -11.08 -1.55
CA PHE A 203 -17.94 -9.76 -1.90
C PHE A 203 -17.34 -8.68 -1.01
N LEU A 204 -17.26 -8.91 0.31
CA LEU A 204 -16.67 -7.97 1.25
C LEU A 204 -15.20 -7.69 0.90
N GLU A 205 -14.39 -8.71 0.58
CA GLU A 205 -13.01 -8.51 0.13
C GLU A 205 -12.92 -7.60 -1.11
N LYS A 206 -13.79 -7.81 -2.10
CA LYS A 206 -13.87 -6.95 -3.29
C LYS A 206 -14.25 -5.52 -2.93
N LEU A 207 -15.19 -5.35 -2.01
CA LEU A 207 -15.69 -4.05 -1.56
C LEU A 207 -14.61 -3.27 -0.80
N LEU A 208 -13.89 -3.94 0.09
CA LEU A 208 -12.85 -3.34 0.93
C LEU A 208 -11.63 -2.89 0.11
N LYS A 209 -11.36 -3.51 -1.05
CA LYS A 209 -10.31 -3.07 -1.99
C LYS A 209 -10.58 -1.71 -2.64
N LEU A 210 -11.84 -1.24 -2.65
CA LEU A 210 -12.19 0.10 -3.15
C LEU A 210 -11.97 1.20 -2.11
N LEU A 211 -11.84 0.84 -0.82
CA LEU A 211 -11.70 1.82 0.24
C LEU A 211 -10.25 2.36 0.28
N PRO A 212 -10.06 3.67 0.56
CA PRO A 212 -8.74 4.26 0.67
C PRO A 212 -7.88 3.61 1.76
N ALA A 213 -6.56 3.63 1.57
CA ALA A 213 -5.58 3.12 2.53
C ALA A 213 -5.67 3.78 3.92
N ALA A 214 -6.19 5.01 3.98
CA ALA A 214 -6.43 5.75 5.23
C ALA A 214 -7.53 5.11 6.10
N VAL A 215 -8.48 4.40 5.47
CA VAL A 215 -9.62 3.74 6.12
C VAL A 215 -9.37 2.24 6.26
N MET A 216 -8.81 1.62 5.22
CA MET A 216 -8.48 0.20 5.19
C MET A 216 -6.98 0.00 5.00
N ILE A 217 -6.30 -0.58 5.98
CA ILE A 217 -4.86 -0.82 5.88
C ILE A 217 -4.63 -1.95 4.88
N PRO A 218 -3.80 -1.73 3.83
CA PRO A 218 -3.49 -2.77 2.88
C PRO A 218 -2.91 -4.01 3.56
N GLU A 219 -3.20 -5.17 2.98
CA GLU A 219 -2.57 -6.41 3.41
C GLU A 219 -1.05 -6.33 3.25
N ARG A 220 -0.35 -6.96 4.21
CA ARG A 220 1.11 -7.08 4.21
C ARG A 220 1.84 -5.74 4.15
N ARG A 221 1.22 -4.65 4.63
CA ARG A 221 1.79 -3.30 4.50
C ARG A 221 3.15 -3.16 5.19
N LEU A 222 3.36 -3.83 6.32
CA LEU A 222 4.64 -3.78 7.02
C LEU A 222 5.73 -4.45 6.19
N GLU A 223 5.43 -5.61 5.63
CA GLU A 223 6.31 -6.40 4.80
C GLU A 223 6.76 -5.59 3.59
N HIS A 224 5.82 -4.96 2.87
CA HIS A 224 6.16 -4.10 1.73
C HIS A 224 7.04 -2.90 2.13
N LEU A 225 6.78 -2.27 3.29
CA LEU A 225 7.60 -1.17 3.78
C LEU A 225 9.03 -1.62 4.13
N VAL A 226 9.15 -2.82 4.70
CA VAL A 226 10.43 -3.44 5.05
C VAL A 226 11.19 -3.85 3.78
N GLU A 227 10.51 -4.45 2.79
CA GLU A 227 11.08 -4.77 1.48
C GLU A 227 11.63 -3.51 0.80
N GLN A 228 10.85 -2.42 0.77
CA GLN A 228 11.31 -1.13 0.26
C GLN A 228 12.54 -0.58 1.00
N ALA A 229 12.61 -0.76 2.31
CA ALA A 229 13.77 -0.34 3.09
C ALA A 229 15.02 -1.16 2.73
N LEU A 230 14.87 -2.48 2.58
CA LEU A 230 15.95 -3.37 2.17
C LEU A 230 16.45 -3.08 0.75
N GLU A 231 15.54 -2.85 -0.21
CA GLU A 231 15.87 -2.41 -1.56
C GLU A 231 16.66 -1.10 -1.55
N MET A 232 16.25 -0.14 -0.72
CA MET A 232 16.96 1.13 -0.57
C MET A 232 18.35 0.95 0.07
N GLN A 233 18.50 0.04 1.04
CA GLN A 233 19.81 -0.27 1.61
C GLN A 233 20.75 -0.89 0.58
N GLN A 234 20.26 -1.80 -0.26
CA GLN A 234 21.03 -2.35 -1.37
C GLN A 234 21.43 -1.28 -2.38
N PHE A 235 20.48 -0.45 -2.80
CA PHE A 235 20.71 0.61 -3.77
C PHE A 235 21.81 1.58 -3.30
N ASN A 236 21.86 1.88 -2.00
CA ASN A 236 22.87 2.76 -1.42
C ASN A 236 24.18 2.03 -1.06
N CYS A 237 24.28 0.72 -1.29
CA CYS A 237 25.46 -0.04 -0.96
C CYS A 237 26.52 0.08 -2.06
N VAL A 238 27.62 0.77 -1.72
CA VAL A 238 28.70 1.13 -2.66
C VAL A 238 29.33 -0.08 -3.37
N PHE A 239 29.35 -1.25 -2.71
CA PHE A 239 30.04 -2.45 -3.19
C PHE A 239 29.09 -3.58 -3.55
N HIS A 240 27.79 -3.29 -3.69
CA HIS A 240 26.82 -4.32 -4.05
C HIS A 240 27.00 -4.72 -5.52
N ASN A 241 27.41 -5.98 -5.72
CA ASN A 241 27.62 -6.57 -7.05
C ASN A 241 27.24 -8.06 -7.07
N THR A 242 26.41 -8.48 -6.13
CA THR A 242 26.00 -9.87 -5.96
C THR A 242 24.50 -10.01 -6.24
N LEU A 243 24.14 -10.99 -7.06
CA LEU A 243 22.74 -11.42 -7.24
C LEU A 243 22.20 -12.18 -6.03
N ASP A 244 23.08 -12.55 -5.09
CA ASP A 244 22.71 -13.31 -3.90
C ASP A 244 22.23 -12.35 -2.82
N ASN A 245 21.02 -12.61 -2.33
CA ASN A 245 20.15 -11.62 -1.68
C ASN A 245 19.97 -11.95 -0.19
N GLU A 246 21.03 -12.40 0.48
CA GLU A 246 21.02 -12.68 1.92
C GLU A 246 21.00 -11.36 2.71
N LEU A 247 19.83 -10.75 2.78
CA LEU A 247 19.58 -9.52 3.53
C LEU A 247 19.13 -9.84 4.95
N SER A 248 19.66 -9.09 5.91
CA SER A 248 19.25 -9.16 7.30
C SER A 248 18.26 -8.04 7.60
N LEU A 249 17.22 -8.35 8.37
CA LEU A 249 16.32 -7.34 8.96
C LEU A 249 16.88 -6.76 10.26
N LEU A 250 17.86 -7.43 10.88
CA LEU A 250 18.40 -7.08 12.19
C LEU A 250 19.61 -6.13 12.09
N SER A 251 20.22 -6.05 10.90
CA SER A 251 21.41 -5.25 10.64
C SER A 251 21.37 -4.71 9.22
N ASP A 252 21.77 -3.44 9.04
CA ASP A 252 21.81 -2.81 7.72
C ASP A 252 22.73 -3.56 6.75
N HIS A 253 22.31 -3.65 5.50
CA HIS A 253 23.07 -4.31 4.45
C HIS A 253 24.39 -3.60 4.14
N GLN A 254 25.49 -4.35 4.15
CA GLN A 254 26.81 -3.83 3.83
C GLN A 254 27.66 -4.90 3.11
N CYS A 255 27.93 -4.69 1.82
CA CYS A 255 28.86 -5.51 1.06
C CYS A 255 30.31 -5.14 1.39
N GLY A 256 31.18 -6.14 1.53
CA GLY A 256 32.62 -5.94 1.67
C GLY A 256 33.29 -5.63 0.32
N ARG A 257 34.42 -4.91 0.37
CA ARG A 257 35.23 -4.58 -0.83
C ARG A 257 35.75 -5.81 -1.58
N ASN A 258 35.80 -6.96 -0.90
CA ASN A 258 36.16 -8.25 -1.46
C ASN A 258 35.13 -8.79 -2.47
N LEU A 259 33.94 -8.19 -2.58
CA LEU A 259 32.90 -8.58 -3.53
C LEU A 259 32.94 -7.78 -4.85
N ILE A 260 33.88 -6.84 -4.97
CA ILE A 260 34.12 -6.12 -6.22
C ILE A 260 34.94 -7.02 -7.15
N PRO A 261 34.52 -7.24 -8.40
CA PRO A 261 35.29 -8.02 -9.36
C PRO A 261 36.68 -7.42 -9.51
N SER A 262 37.69 -8.17 -9.12
CA SER A 262 39.08 -7.76 -9.23
C SER A 262 39.76 -8.32 -10.49
N ARG A 263 39.05 -9.17 -11.24
CA ARG A 263 39.52 -9.82 -12.46
C ARG A 263 38.54 -9.55 -13.59
N THR A 264 39.05 -8.96 -14.67
CA THR A 264 38.33 -8.83 -15.93
C THR A 264 38.49 -10.12 -16.73
N LEU A 265 37.38 -10.80 -17.02
CA LEU A 265 37.36 -11.85 -18.01
C LEU A 265 37.12 -11.24 -19.39
N GLN A 266 38.15 -11.28 -20.24
CA GLN A 266 37.96 -11.03 -21.67
C GLN A 266 37.42 -12.30 -22.30
N HIS A 267 36.13 -12.31 -22.65
CA HIS A 267 35.61 -13.32 -23.56
C HIS A 267 36.21 -13.05 -24.95
N ALA A 268 37.22 -13.83 -25.32
CA ALA A 268 37.68 -13.89 -26.70
C ALA A 268 36.58 -14.57 -27.53
N LEU A 269 35.73 -13.78 -28.17
CA LEU A 269 34.88 -14.28 -29.24
C LEU A 269 35.81 -14.70 -30.38
N ILE A 270 36.13 -15.99 -30.43
CA ILE A 270 36.78 -16.60 -31.59
C ILE A 270 35.74 -16.58 -32.70
N TRP A 271 35.80 -15.55 -33.54
CA TRP A 271 35.12 -15.53 -34.81
C TRP A 271 35.68 -16.68 -35.63
N MET A 272 34.96 -17.81 -35.69
CA MET A 272 35.08 -18.70 -36.83
C MET A 272 34.61 -17.87 -38.03
N THR A 273 35.56 -17.34 -38.79
CA THR A 273 35.27 -16.71 -40.06
C THR A 273 34.82 -17.79 -41.02
N ASP A 274 33.51 -18.02 -41.06
CA ASP A 274 32.84 -18.03 -42.35
C ASP A 274 31.43 -17.47 -42.21
N THR A 275 31.22 -16.40 -42.95
CA THR A 275 29.94 -15.77 -43.30
C THR A 275 29.10 -15.15 -42.18
N ALA A 276 29.36 -13.84 -42.02
CA ALA A 276 28.36 -12.77 -41.85
C ALA A 276 27.18 -13.02 -40.90
N LEU A 277 27.26 -12.46 -39.69
CA LEU A 277 26.25 -11.54 -39.17
C LEU A 277 26.80 -10.79 -37.95
N SER A 278 26.54 -9.49 -37.96
CA SER A 278 26.88 -8.48 -36.96
C SER A 278 26.69 -8.97 -35.50
N GLN A 279 27.71 -8.82 -34.65
CA GLN A 279 27.56 -9.01 -33.20
C GLN A 279 28.15 -7.83 -32.42
N GLN A 280 27.28 -7.25 -31.59
CA GLN A 280 27.60 -6.40 -30.45
C GLN A 280 28.25 -7.23 -29.34
N GLY A 281 29.38 -6.76 -28.80
CA GLY A 281 30.06 -7.39 -27.68
C GLY A 281 29.33 -7.13 -26.37
N PHE A 282 29.05 -8.18 -25.61
CA PHE A 282 28.64 -8.09 -24.20
C PHE A 282 29.84 -8.37 -23.30
N ILE A 283 30.04 -7.50 -22.32
CA ILE A 283 31.02 -7.65 -21.24
C ILE A 283 30.29 -8.31 -20.06
N SER A 284 30.78 -9.47 -19.61
CA SER A 284 30.37 -10.08 -18.35
C SER A 284 31.53 -10.08 -17.37
N GLN A 285 31.27 -9.74 -16.11
CA GLN A 285 32.22 -9.79 -15.00
C GLN A 285 31.89 -11.01 -14.11
N GLU A 286 32.88 -11.87 -13.86
CA GLU A 286 32.77 -12.94 -12.86
C GLU A 286 33.58 -12.61 -11.59
N ARG A 287 33.23 -13.28 -10.50
CA ARG A 287 33.74 -13.05 -9.12
C ARG A 287 35.20 -13.49 -8.94
#